data_AF-A0A351VDU3-F1
#
_entry.id   AF-A0A351VDU3-F1
#
_cell.length_a   1.000
_cell.length_b   1.000
_cell.length_c   1.000
_cell.angle_alpha   90.00
_cell.angle_beta   90.00
_cell.angle_gamma   90.00
#
_symmetry.space_group_name_H-M   'P 1'
#
loop_
_entity.id
_entity.type
_entity.pdbx_description
1 polymer ?
#
loop_
_entity_poly.entity_id
_entity_poly.type
_entity_poly.pdbx_seq_one_letter_code
_entity_poly.pdbx_strand_id
1 'polypeptide(L)'
;MILADKIILERKKNGWSQEELADKLKVTRQAVSKWEGAQSTPDLQRLLEMSRLFEVSVDYLIKDEIETEEHLPGTSKPDTAIRRISLNEASQFLQIKKETAPKIASGVTLCILSPICLFLLAGLAEFHRVSLSEDMAGGLGMMVLLAIVAIACGIFISCGAKSKPFEFLEKEIIETEYGVIGMAKEKKQQYQSTYTKYNIIGTVLCLMGVIALFMGVLSEGNGMMEIIFLCLMFAIVSIGVRLFVIAGIIQSSFDKLLQEGDYSIAKKTSSSIKSSISAIYWLVATALFLALGLSSNNWKEYSLIWPVAGVLFPAVLAVVNIFEKRQI
;
A
#
# COMPACT_ATOMS: atom_id res chain seq x y z
N MET A 1 13.29 -13.62 -32.80
CA MET A 1 13.26 -15.09 -32.97
C MET A 1 12.39 -15.36 -34.17
N ILE A 2 12.84 -16.18 -35.13
CA ILE A 2 12.02 -16.48 -36.31
C ILE A 2 10.94 -17.50 -35.95
N LEU A 3 9.89 -17.63 -36.77
CA LEU A 3 8.78 -18.58 -36.55
C LEU A 3 9.25 -20.00 -36.19
N ALA A 4 10.31 -20.49 -36.86
CA ALA A 4 10.90 -21.79 -36.58
C ALA A 4 11.38 -21.93 -35.13
N ASP A 5 12.03 -20.90 -34.59
CA ASP A 5 12.52 -20.88 -33.21
C ASP A 5 11.36 -20.88 -32.21
N LYS A 6 10.27 -20.16 -32.52
CA LYS A 6 9.08 -20.07 -31.68
C LYS A 6 8.35 -21.41 -31.60
N ILE A 7 8.22 -22.11 -32.73
CA ILE A 7 7.65 -23.47 -32.76
C ILE A 7 8.48 -24.43 -31.89
N ILE A 8 9.82 -24.37 -31.99
CA ILE A 8 10.71 -25.21 -31.16
C ILE A 8 10.55 -24.87 -29.67
N LEU A 9 10.49 -23.59 -29.33
CA LEU A 9 10.35 -23.12 -27.95
C LEU A 9 9.04 -23.59 -27.33
N GLU A 10 7.90 -23.35 -27.99
CA GLU A 10 6.58 -23.75 -27.49
C GLU A 10 6.43 -25.27 -27.41
N ARG A 11 6.97 -26.01 -28.38
CA ARG A 11 6.99 -27.48 -28.32
C ARG A 11 7.78 -27.98 -27.10
N LYS A 12 8.97 -27.41 -26.85
CA LYS A 12 9.83 -27.80 -25.72
C LYS A 12 9.22 -27.39 -24.38
N LYS A 13 8.58 -26.22 -24.30
CA LYS A 13 7.87 -25.73 -23.11
C LYS A 13 6.74 -26.69 -22.69
N ASN A 14 6.02 -27.22 -23.68
CA ASN A 14 4.99 -28.23 -23.46
C ASN A 14 5.50 -29.67 -23.32
N GLY A 15 6.82 -29.88 -23.42
CA GLY A 15 7.45 -31.20 -23.28
C GLY A 15 7.19 -32.17 -24.43
N TRP A 16 6.76 -31.68 -25.60
CA TRP A 16 6.35 -32.55 -26.72
C TRP A 16 7.51 -32.96 -27.62
N SER A 17 7.44 -34.17 -28.18
CA SER A 17 8.26 -34.59 -29.30
C SER A 17 7.74 -34.00 -30.62
N GLN A 18 8.56 -34.00 -31.69
CA GLN A 18 8.10 -33.56 -33.02
C GLN A 18 6.97 -34.43 -33.57
N GLU A 19 6.94 -35.70 -33.18
CA GLU A 19 5.89 -36.65 -33.57
C GLU A 19 4.58 -36.35 -32.85
N GLU A 20 4.64 -36.05 -31.55
CA GLU A 20 3.47 -35.66 -30.75
C GLU A 20 2.85 -34.33 -31.21
N LEU A 21 3.68 -33.36 -31.60
CA LEU A 21 3.18 -32.12 -32.19
C LEU A 21 2.51 -32.38 -33.55
N ALA A 22 3.08 -33.27 -34.36
CA ALA A 22 2.53 -33.64 -35.65
C ALA A 22 1.17 -34.34 -35.51
N ASP A 23 1.04 -35.23 -34.54
CA ASP A 23 -0.22 -35.92 -34.23
C ASP A 23 -1.30 -34.94 -33.77
N LYS A 24 -0.96 -33.99 -32.88
CA LYS A 24 -1.87 -32.96 -32.39
C LYS A 24 -2.38 -32.04 -33.51
N LEU A 25 -1.51 -31.71 -34.46
CA LEU A 25 -1.85 -30.89 -35.63
C LEU A 25 -2.39 -31.70 -36.81
N LYS A 26 -2.50 -33.04 -36.69
CA LYS A 26 -2.90 -33.95 -37.79
C LYS A 26 -2.11 -33.71 -39.07
N VAL A 27 -0.78 -33.62 -38.94
CA VAL A 27 0.18 -33.50 -40.04
C VAL A 27 1.26 -34.57 -39.94
N THR A 28 2.10 -34.70 -40.95
CA THR A 28 3.22 -35.64 -40.89
C THR A 28 4.36 -35.06 -40.05
N ARG A 29 5.10 -35.92 -39.34
CA ARG A 29 6.32 -35.53 -38.61
C ARG A 29 7.32 -34.76 -39.50
N GLN A 30 7.40 -35.12 -40.78
CA GLN A 30 8.25 -34.44 -41.76
C GLN A 30 7.86 -32.97 -41.97
N ALA A 31 6.57 -32.63 -41.92
CA ALA A 31 6.11 -31.25 -42.04
C ALA A 31 6.59 -30.40 -40.86
N VAL A 32 6.42 -30.90 -39.63
CA VAL A 32 6.89 -30.24 -38.40
C VAL A 32 8.42 -30.04 -38.43
N SER A 33 9.17 -31.06 -38.83
CA SER A 33 10.63 -30.95 -38.96
C SER A 33 11.06 -29.89 -39.98
N LYS A 34 10.32 -29.69 -41.07
CA LYS A 34 10.63 -28.66 -42.06
C LYS A 34 10.27 -27.26 -41.56
N TRP A 35 9.22 -27.12 -40.76
CA TRP A 35 8.85 -25.84 -40.13
C TRP A 35 9.88 -25.43 -39.07
N GLU A 36 10.27 -26.35 -38.18
CA GLU A 36 11.32 -26.12 -37.18
C GLU A 36 12.70 -25.88 -37.83
N GLY A 37 12.94 -26.42 -39.01
CA GLY A 37 14.17 -26.20 -39.79
C GLY A 37 14.15 -24.99 -40.71
N ALA A 38 13.11 -24.15 -40.68
CA ALA A 38 12.89 -23.02 -41.59
C ALA A 38 12.93 -23.37 -43.10
N GLN A 39 12.73 -24.65 -43.46
CA GLN A 39 12.75 -25.15 -44.85
C GLN A 39 11.40 -24.94 -45.56
N SER A 40 10.32 -24.74 -44.79
CA SER A 40 8.99 -24.41 -45.30
C SER A 40 8.22 -23.64 -44.23
N THR A 41 7.21 -22.88 -44.64
CA THR A 41 6.30 -22.18 -43.72
C THR A 41 4.98 -22.96 -43.56
N PRO A 42 4.40 -23.02 -42.35
CA PRO A 42 3.04 -23.51 -42.17
C PRO A 42 2.05 -22.59 -42.89
N ASP A 43 0.94 -23.16 -43.36
CA ASP A 43 -0.17 -22.36 -43.90
C ASP A 43 -0.94 -21.63 -42.78
N LEU A 44 -1.83 -20.70 -43.17
CA LEU A 44 -2.62 -19.91 -42.22
C LEU A 44 -3.49 -20.79 -41.31
N GLN A 45 -4.01 -21.90 -41.83
CA GLN A 45 -4.85 -22.81 -41.05
C GLN A 45 -4.02 -23.51 -39.96
N ARG A 46 -2.81 -23.97 -40.29
CA ARG A 46 -1.90 -24.59 -39.33
C ARG A 46 -1.37 -23.58 -38.32
N LEU A 47 -1.14 -22.34 -38.71
CA LEU A 47 -0.80 -21.27 -37.77
C LEU A 47 -1.92 -21.01 -36.76
N LEU A 48 -3.19 -21.00 -37.19
CA LEU A 48 -4.34 -20.88 -36.30
C LEU A 48 -4.48 -22.07 -35.36
N GLU A 49 -4.26 -23.29 -35.86
CA GLU A 49 -4.26 -24.51 -35.04
C GLU A 49 -3.12 -24.51 -34.02
N MET A 50 -1.91 -24.10 -34.41
CA MET A 50 -0.76 -23.93 -33.51
C MET A 50 -1.01 -22.88 -32.45
N SER A 51 -1.56 -21.72 -32.84
CA SER A 51 -1.94 -20.66 -31.91
C SER A 51 -2.89 -21.17 -30.82
N ARG A 52 -3.89 -21.97 -31.19
CA ARG A 52 -4.79 -22.62 -30.23
C ARG A 52 -4.10 -23.70 -29.40
N LEU A 53 -3.20 -24.46 -29.99
CA LEU A 53 -2.52 -25.58 -29.33
C LEU A 53 -1.47 -25.12 -28.32
N PHE A 54 -0.76 -24.03 -28.62
CA PHE A 54 0.24 -23.41 -27.75
C PHE A 54 -0.35 -22.32 -26.84
N GLU A 55 -1.64 -22.00 -27.00
CA GLU A 55 -2.35 -20.94 -26.26
C GLU A 55 -1.78 -19.53 -26.45
N VAL A 56 -1.04 -19.28 -27.55
CA VAL A 56 -0.44 -18.00 -27.92
C VAL A 56 -1.15 -17.36 -29.11
N SER A 57 -1.06 -16.04 -29.27
CA SER A 57 -1.62 -15.34 -30.43
C SER A 57 -0.92 -15.71 -31.74
N VAL A 58 -1.65 -15.64 -32.86
CA VAL A 58 -1.05 -15.82 -34.20
C VAL A 58 0.00 -14.73 -34.47
N ASP A 59 -0.22 -13.52 -33.96
CA ASP A 59 0.73 -12.41 -34.06
C ASP A 59 2.06 -12.73 -33.38
N TYR A 60 2.04 -13.38 -32.20
CA TYR A 60 3.24 -13.87 -31.55
C TYR A 60 4.00 -14.86 -32.45
N LEU A 61 3.33 -15.76 -33.16
CA LEU A 61 4.00 -16.72 -34.03
C LEU A 61 4.66 -16.06 -35.25
N ILE A 62 4.06 -14.98 -35.79
CA ILE A 62 4.46 -14.40 -37.09
C ILE A 62 5.43 -13.21 -36.95
N LYS A 63 5.31 -12.37 -35.92
CA LYS A 63 6.15 -11.17 -35.78
C LYS A 63 7.59 -11.53 -35.39
N ASP A 64 8.59 -10.89 -36.00
CA ASP A 64 10.01 -11.12 -35.69
C ASP A 64 10.49 -10.39 -34.42
N GLU A 65 9.72 -9.41 -33.94
CA GLU A 65 9.99 -8.63 -32.74
C GLU A 65 9.68 -9.43 -31.45
N ILE A 66 10.47 -9.17 -30.41
CA ILE A 66 10.36 -9.83 -29.10
C ILE A 66 9.14 -9.24 -28.37
N GLU A 67 7.94 -9.68 -28.75
CA GLU A 67 6.71 -9.48 -27.97
C GLU A 67 6.51 -10.70 -27.06
N THR A 68 6.35 -10.46 -25.76
CA THR A 68 6.05 -11.47 -24.73
C THR A 68 4.70 -12.11 -25.02
N GLU A 69 4.64 -13.46 -24.99
CA GLU A 69 3.47 -14.33 -25.18
C GLU A 69 2.10 -13.65 -24.90
N GLU A 70 1.45 -13.14 -25.94
CA GLU A 70 0.06 -12.71 -25.86
C GLU A 70 -0.82 -13.97 -25.85
N HIS A 71 -1.30 -14.37 -24.67
CA HIS A 71 -2.20 -15.52 -24.56
C HIS A 71 -3.59 -15.14 -25.11
N LEU A 72 -4.22 -16.08 -25.82
CA LEU A 72 -5.58 -15.89 -26.34
C LEU A 72 -6.56 -15.64 -25.16
N PRO A 73 -7.40 -14.60 -25.21
CA PRO A 73 -8.38 -14.36 -24.16
C PRO A 73 -9.47 -15.43 -24.22
N GLY A 74 -9.37 -16.40 -23.31
CA GLY A 74 -10.44 -17.32 -22.97
C GLY A 74 -10.16 -18.78 -23.30
N THR A 75 -9.43 -19.47 -22.42
CA THR A 75 -9.76 -20.83 -21.94
C THR A 75 -8.72 -21.32 -20.93
N SER A 76 -8.80 -20.86 -19.67
CA SER A 76 -8.50 -21.69 -18.49
C SER A 76 -8.73 -20.87 -17.20
N LYS A 77 -8.80 -21.62 -16.09
CA LYS A 77 -9.05 -21.34 -14.65
C LYS A 77 -8.60 -19.96 -14.12
N PRO A 78 -9.09 -19.48 -12.95
CA PRO A 78 -9.01 -18.07 -12.55
C PRO A 78 -7.57 -17.64 -12.26
N ASP A 79 -6.85 -17.33 -13.33
CA ASP A 79 -5.55 -16.69 -13.27
C ASP A 79 -5.76 -15.27 -12.79
N THR A 80 -5.09 -14.95 -11.70
CA THR A 80 -4.82 -13.59 -11.27
C THR A 80 -4.29 -12.82 -12.48
N ALA A 81 -5.16 -12.04 -13.12
CA ALA A 81 -4.80 -11.16 -14.22
C ALA A 81 -3.67 -10.26 -13.74
N ILE A 82 -2.43 -10.60 -14.12
CA ILE A 82 -1.25 -9.80 -13.79
C ILE A 82 -1.42 -8.50 -14.55
N ARG A 83 -1.81 -7.45 -13.85
CA ARG A 83 -2.14 -6.16 -14.46
C ARG A 83 -0.83 -5.50 -14.90
N ARG A 84 -0.66 -5.37 -16.22
CA ARG A 84 0.45 -4.62 -16.80
C ARG A 84 0.24 -3.13 -16.61
N ILE A 85 1.28 -2.43 -16.16
CA ILE A 85 1.25 -0.97 -15.95
C ILE A 85 2.08 -0.29 -17.01
N SER A 86 1.46 0.64 -17.71
CA SER A 86 2.15 1.47 -18.71
C SER A 86 2.96 2.61 -18.09
N LEU A 87 3.93 3.13 -18.85
CA LEU A 87 4.66 4.34 -18.47
C LEU A 87 3.73 5.52 -18.19
N ASN A 88 2.66 5.67 -18.96
CA ASN A 88 1.68 6.74 -18.77
C ASN A 88 0.93 6.57 -17.44
N GLU A 89 0.38 5.38 -17.16
CA GLU A 89 -0.32 5.10 -15.90
C GLU A 89 0.58 5.29 -14.67
N ALA A 90 1.82 4.80 -14.72
CA ALA A 90 2.79 4.99 -13.65
C ALA A 90 3.10 6.48 -13.43
N SER A 91 3.25 7.26 -14.50
CA SER A 91 3.48 8.71 -14.40
C SER A 91 2.27 9.46 -13.82
N GLN A 92 1.05 9.09 -14.22
CA GLN A 92 -0.20 9.66 -13.70
C GLN A 92 -0.37 9.35 -12.21
N PHE A 93 -0.06 8.12 -11.81
CA PHE A 93 -0.07 7.73 -10.41
C PHE A 93 0.86 8.60 -9.56
N LEU A 94 2.12 8.76 -10.00
CA LEU A 94 3.10 9.60 -9.30
C LEU A 94 2.64 11.07 -9.24
N GLN A 95 2.06 11.58 -10.33
CA GLN A 95 1.53 12.95 -10.36
C GLN A 95 0.38 13.14 -9.37
N ILE A 96 -0.60 12.23 -9.36
CA ILE A 96 -1.73 12.27 -8.42
C ILE A 96 -1.21 12.21 -6.97
N LYS A 97 -0.23 11.35 -6.67
CA LYS A 97 0.36 11.29 -5.32
C LYS A 97 1.10 12.57 -4.95
N LYS A 98 1.83 13.18 -5.88
CA LYS A 98 2.50 14.47 -5.67
C LYS A 98 1.51 15.62 -5.42
N GLU A 99 0.37 15.64 -6.11
CA GLU A 99 -0.67 16.66 -5.94
C GLU A 99 -1.53 16.45 -4.68
N THR A 100 -1.76 15.20 -4.28
CA THR A 100 -2.57 14.85 -3.10
C THR A 100 -1.77 14.89 -1.80
N ALA A 101 -0.46 14.61 -1.83
CA ALA A 101 0.41 14.65 -0.67
C ALA A 101 0.29 15.95 0.17
N PRO A 102 0.43 17.17 -0.39
CA PRO A 102 0.34 18.40 0.40
C PRO A 102 -1.07 18.65 0.97
N LYS A 103 -2.12 18.15 0.30
CA LYS A 103 -3.52 18.25 0.75
C LYS A 103 -3.79 17.32 1.92
N ILE A 104 -3.36 16.06 1.82
CA ILE A 104 -3.40 15.12 2.93
C ILE A 104 -2.59 15.68 4.12
N ALA A 105 -1.40 16.20 3.87
CA ALA A 105 -0.59 16.82 4.91
C ALA A 105 -1.29 18.03 5.55
N SER A 106 -2.01 18.87 4.81
CA SER A 106 -2.82 19.95 5.42
C SER A 106 -3.97 19.43 6.27
N GLY A 107 -4.62 18.33 5.87
CA GLY A 107 -5.64 17.68 6.70
C GLY A 107 -5.06 17.19 8.03
N VAL A 108 -3.89 16.54 8.01
CA VAL A 108 -3.20 16.08 9.22
C VAL A 108 -2.77 17.26 10.09
N THR A 109 -2.22 18.33 9.51
CA THR A 109 -1.87 19.56 10.23
C THR A 109 -3.10 20.17 10.92
N LEU A 110 -4.26 20.23 10.24
CA LEU A 110 -5.51 20.72 10.84
C LEU A 110 -5.94 19.87 12.04
N CYS A 111 -5.85 18.54 11.95
CA CYS A 111 -6.16 17.65 13.07
C CYS A 111 -5.22 17.84 14.27
N ILE A 112 -3.94 18.13 14.04
CA ILE A 112 -2.96 18.35 15.12
C ILE A 112 -3.17 19.73 15.76
N LEU A 113 -3.54 20.75 14.97
CA LEU A 113 -3.80 22.09 15.49
C LEU A 113 -5.18 22.22 16.14
N SER A 114 -6.15 21.36 15.84
CA SER A 114 -7.53 21.50 16.34
C SER A 114 -7.67 21.54 17.87
N PRO A 115 -6.87 20.81 18.69
CA PRO A 115 -6.95 20.90 20.13
C PRO A 115 -6.46 22.22 20.71
N ILE A 116 -5.67 23.01 19.96
CA ILE A 116 -5.14 24.31 20.42
C ILE A 116 -6.29 25.26 20.77
N CYS A 117 -7.36 25.27 19.96
CA CYS A 117 -8.53 26.10 20.25
C CYS A 117 -9.17 25.72 21.59
N LEU A 118 -9.26 24.42 21.89
CA LEU A 118 -9.80 23.93 23.15
C LEU A 118 -8.91 24.33 24.33
N PHE A 119 -7.60 24.10 24.23
CA PHE A 119 -6.67 24.43 25.32
C PHE A 119 -6.60 25.94 25.58
N LEU A 120 -6.60 26.77 24.54
CA LEU A 120 -6.59 28.23 24.70
C LEU A 120 -7.89 28.75 25.33
N LEU A 121 -9.05 28.28 24.88
CA LEU A 121 -10.34 28.71 25.44
C LEU A 121 -10.49 28.28 26.90
N ALA A 122 -10.14 27.02 27.21
CA ALA A 122 -10.17 26.50 28.57
C ALA A 122 -9.23 27.32 29.49
N GLY A 123 -7.99 27.55 29.05
CA GLY A 123 -7.03 28.35 29.82
C GLY A 123 -7.48 29.78 30.06
N LEU A 124 -8.01 30.45 29.03
CA LEU A 124 -8.49 31.82 29.18
C LEU A 124 -9.69 31.94 30.14
N ALA A 125 -10.54 30.92 30.21
CA ALA A 125 -11.66 30.86 31.15
C ALA A 125 -11.18 30.61 32.59
N GLU A 126 -10.28 29.64 32.78
CA GLU A 126 -9.71 29.30 34.10
C GLU A 126 -9.04 30.52 34.77
N PHE A 127 -8.21 31.25 34.01
CA PHE A 127 -7.51 32.45 34.49
C PHE A 127 -8.38 33.72 34.49
N HIS A 128 -9.71 33.60 34.36
CA HIS A 128 -10.69 34.71 34.40
C HIS A 128 -10.36 35.85 33.41
N ARG A 129 -9.70 35.54 32.29
CA ARG A 129 -9.36 36.51 31.24
C ARG A 129 -10.53 36.78 30.30
N VAL A 130 -11.51 35.89 30.29
CA VAL A 130 -12.73 35.98 29.47
C VAL A 130 -13.93 35.73 30.37
N SER A 131 -15.04 36.44 30.15
CA SER A 131 -16.27 36.34 30.94
C SER A 131 -17.09 35.05 30.71
N LEU A 132 -16.49 33.99 30.18
CA LEU A 132 -17.16 32.72 29.88
C LEU A 132 -16.97 31.75 31.07
N SER A 133 -17.99 30.96 31.38
CA SER A 133 -17.82 29.85 32.33
C SER A 133 -16.91 28.76 31.73
N GLU A 134 -16.22 28.01 32.59
CA GLU A 134 -15.32 26.92 32.20
C GLU A 134 -16.05 25.87 31.33
N ASP A 135 -17.25 25.47 31.74
CA ASP A 135 -18.09 24.53 30.98
C ASP A 135 -18.44 25.06 29.58
N MET A 136 -18.74 26.35 29.46
CA MET A 136 -19.05 26.96 28.17
C MET A 136 -17.82 27.06 27.27
N ALA A 137 -16.66 27.42 27.83
CA ALA A 137 -15.40 27.51 27.10
C ALA A 137 -14.95 26.12 26.59
N GLY A 138 -15.06 25.09 27.44
CA GLY A 138 -14.81 23.70 27.06
C GLY A 138 -15.76 23.20 25.98
N GLY A 139 -17.06 23.48 26.12
CA GLY A 139 -18.07 23.13 25.12
C GLY A 139 -17.84 23.81 23.77
N LEU A 140 -17.54 25.11 23.76
CA LEU A 140 -17.22 25.86 22.53
C LEU A 140 -15.93 25.35 21.88
N GLY A 141 -14.89 25.10 22.67
CA GLY A 141 -13.62 24.54 22.19
C GLY A 141 -13.82 23.19 21.54
N MET A 142 -14.64 22.31 22.12
CA MET A 142 -14.98 21.01 21.54
C MET A 142 -15.75 21.14 20.22
N MET A 143 -16.73 22.04 20.14
CA MET A 143 -17.47 22.28 18.89
C MET A 143 -16.54 22.73 17.75
N VAL A 144 -15.60 23.65 18.03
CA VAL A 144 -14.61 24.11 17.05
C VAL A 144 -13.66 22.99 16.64
N LEU A 145 -13.17 22.21 17.61
CA LEU A 145 -12.31 21.05 17.36
C LEU A 145 -12.98 20.07 16.38
N LEU A 146 -14.22 19.68 16.67
CA LEU A 146 -14.98 18.74 15.84
C LEU A 146 -15.26 19.30 14.44
N ALA A 147 -15.54 20.59 14.31
CA ALA A 147 -15.72 21.24 13.01
C ALA A 147 -14.43 21.22 12.16
N ILE A 148 -13.27 21.51 12.76
CA ILE A 148 -11.97 21.44 12.07
C ILE A 148 -11.68 20.00 11.63
N VAL A 149 -11.93 19.02 12.49
CA VAL A 149 -11.75 17.59 12.16
C VAL A 149 -12.68 17.17 11.01
N ALA A 150 -13.93 17.63 11.00
CA ALA A 150 -14.86 17.36 9.90
C ALA A 150 -14.34 17.88 8.55
N ILE A 151 -13.75 19.08 8.53
CA ILE A 151 -13.10 19.66 7.33
C ILE A 151 -11.91 18.78 6.90
N ALA A 152 -11.07 18.35 7.84
CA ALA A 152 -9.94 17.48 7.54
C ALA A 152 -10.38 16.12 6.96
N CYS A 153 -11.44 15.52 7.51
CA CYS A 153 -12.06 14.30 6.97
C CYS A 153 -12.52 14.49 5.51
N GLY A 154 -13.13 15.64 5.19
CA GLY A 154 -13.51 15.98 3.81
C GLY A 154 -12.30 15.99 2.85
N ILE A 155 -11.16 16.55 3.29
CA ILE A 155 -9.91 16.55 2.52
C ILE A 155 -9.40 15.11 2.31
N PHE A 156 -9.39 14.28 3.36
CA PHE A 156 -8.94 12.89 3.27
C PHE A 156 -9.80 12.06 2.32
N ILE A 157 -11.12 12.18 2.43
CA ILE A 157 -12.06 11.44 1.56
C ILE A 157 -11.87 11.87 0.10
N SER A 158 -11.77 13.18 -0.18
CA SER A 158 -11.55 13.69 -1.54
C SER A 158 -10.23 13.21 -2.14
N CYS A 159 -9.14 13.20 -1.35
CA CYS A 159 -7.84 12.71 -1.81
C CYS A 159 -7.81 11.19 -1.97
N GLY A 160 -8.49 10.45 -1.09
CA GLY A 160 -8.65 9.00 -1.16
C GLY A 160 -9.42 8.57 -2.41
N ALA A 161 -10.51 9.27 -2.75
CA ALA A 161 -11.29 9.01 -3.95
C ALA A 161 -10.46 9.12 -5.24
N LYS A 162 -9.54 10.09 -5.32
CA LYS A 162 -8.60 10.24 -6.45
C LYS A 162 -7.55 9.12 -6.55
N SER A 163 -7.23 8.49 -5.42
CA SER A 163 -6.26 7.38 -5.36
C SER A 163 -6.90 6.01 -5.63
N LYS A 164 -8.23 5.89 -5.51
CA LYS A 164 -8.98 4.64 -5.66
C LYS A 164 -8.68 3.86 -6.95
N PRO A 165 -8.56 4.49 -8.13
CA PRO A 165 -8.24 3.77 -9.37
C PRO A 165 -6.89 3.04 -9.32
N PHE A 166 -5.98 3.46 -8.44
CA PHE A 166 -4.62 2.93 -8.29
C PHE A 166 -4.44 2.04 -7.06
N GLU A 167 -5.53 1.69 -6.36
CA GLU A 167 -5.49 0.84 -5.17
C GLU A 167 -4.93 -0.56 -5.46
N PHE A 168 -5.07 -1.03 -6.71
CA PHE A 168 -4.49 -2.28 -7.18
C PHE A 168 -2.95 -2.32 -7.05
N LEU A 169 -2.25 -1.17 -7.13
CA LEU A 169 -0.79 -1.11 -6.96
C LEU A 169 -0.36 -1.56 -5.55
N GLU A 170 -1.26 -1.46 -4.57
CA GLU A 170 -1.00 -1.85 -3.19
C GLU A 170 -1.35 -3.32 -2.93
N LYS A 171 -2.40 -3.83 -3.58
CA LYS A 171 -3.00 -5.13 -3.26
C LYS A 171 -2.63 -6.24 -4.22
N GLU A 172 -2.40 -5.92 -5.48
CA GLU A 172 -2.21 -6.91 -6.55
C GLU A 172 -0.73 -6.99 -6.94
N ILE A 173 -0.35 -8.16 -7.47
CA ILE A 173 0.96 -8.37 -8.11
C ILE A 173 0.87 -7.75 -9.50
N ILE A 174 1.80 -6.85 -9.79
CA ILE A 174 1.82 -6.04 -11.02
C ILE A 174 3.03 -6.42 -11.85
N GLU A 175 2.87 -6.39 -13.18
CA GLU A 175 3.98 -6.46 -14.13
C GLU A 175 4.14 -5.06 -14.73
N THR A 176 5.36 -4.54 -14.75
CA THR A 176 5.61 -3.18 -15.23
C THR A 176 6.19 -3.23 -16.64
N GLU A 177 5.67 -2.39 -17.55
CA GLU A 177 6.26 -2.25 -18.89
C GLU A 177 7.73 -1.83 -18.85
N TYR A 178 8.45 -2.11 -19.95
CA TYR A 178 9.85 -1.74 -20.10
C TYR A 178 10.04 -0.23 -19.87
N GLY A 179 10.99 0.13 -19.00
CA GLY A 179 11.31 1.53 -18.66
C GLY A 179 10.57 2.11 -17.45
N VAL A 180 9.45 1.54 -16.98
CA VAL A 180 8.73 2.02 -15.78
C VAL A 180 9.61 1.95 -14.53
N ILE A 181 10.29 0.81 -14.34
CA ILE A 181 11.21 0.60 -13.21
C ILE A 181 12.37 1.61 -13.27
N GLY A 182 12.93 1.84 -14.47
CA GLY A 182 14.00 2.82 -14.68
C GLY A 182 13.56 4.23 -14.30
N MET A 183 12.41 4.67 -14.81
CA MET A 183 11.82 5.98 -14.50
C MET A 183 11.52 6.15 -13.00
N ALA A 184 10.92 5.14 -12.36
CA ALA A 184 10.61 5.17 -10.93
C ALA A 184 11.89 5.22 -10.08
N LYS A 185 12.92 4.44 -10.44
CA LYS A 185 14.21 4.42 -9.75
C LYS A 185 14.97 5.74 -9.88
N GLU A 186 15.00 6.33 -11.08
CA GLU A 186 15.62 7.63 -11.32
C GLU A 186 14.94 8.74 -10.50
N LYS A 187 13.61 8.83 -10.56
CA LYS A 187 12.86 9.82 -9.77
C LYS A 187 13.00 9.60 -8.27
N LYS A 188 13.03 8.34 -7.81
CA LYS A 188 13.28 8.00 -6.40
C LYS A 188 14.67 8.46 -5.96
N GLN A 189 15.69 8.23 -6.77
CA GLN A 189 17.06 8.67 -6.48
C GLN A 189 17.16 10.21 -6.41
N GLN A 190 16.52 10.93 -7.34
CA GLN A 190 16.43 12.39 -7.28
C GLN A 190 15.70 12.87 -6.01
N TYR A 191 14.65 12.17 -5.61
CA TYR A 191 13.86 12.51 -4.42
C TYR A 191 14.53 12.15 -3.09
N GLN A 192 15.45 11.18 -3.07
CA GLN A 192 16.05 10.63 -1.84
C GLN A 192 16.70 11.70 -0.95
N SER A 193 17.32 12.72 -1.56
CA SER A 193 17.90 13.85 -0.82
C SER A 193 16.83 14.70 -0.13
N THR A 194 15.71 14.97 -0.81
CA THR A 194 14.55 15.69 -0.26
C THR A 194 13.86 14.88 0.82
N TYR A 195 13.66 13.57 0.60
CA TYR A 195 13.11 12.64 1.60
C TYR A 195 13.92 12.67 2.90
N THR A 196 15.24 12.57 2.78
CA THR A 196 16.16 12.60 3.92
C THR A 196 16.12 13.94 4.64
N LYS A 197 16.16 15.07 3.91
CA LYS A 197 16.06 16.41 4.49
C LYS A 197 14.74 16.61 5.24
N TYR A 198 13.62 16.19 4.66
CA TYR A 198 12.29 16.34 5.28
C TYR A 198 12.19 15.51 6.55
N ASN A 199 12.72 14.27 6.56
CA ASN A 199 12.73 13.44 7.75
C ASN A 199 13.62 14.00 8.86
N ILE A 200 14.80 14.54 8.52
CA ILE A 200 15.70 15.18 9.50
C ILE A 200 15.01 16.42 10.10
N ILE A 201 14.53 17.34 9.25
CA ILE A 201 13.87 18.57 9.72
C ILE A 201 12.62 18.23 10.54
N GLY A 202 11.81 17.27 10.09
CA GLY A 202 10.63 16.80 10.80
C GLY A 202 10.96 16.25 12.19
N THR A 203 12.00 15.43 12.28
CA THR A 203 12.45 14.84 13.56
C THR A 203 12.93 15.92 14.52
N VAL A 204 13.77 16.85 14.03
CA VAL A 204 14.28 17.96 14.84
C VAL A 204 13.14 18.84 15.34
N LEU A 205 12.16 19.18 14.49
CA LEU A 205 10.99 19.97 14.91
C LEU A 205 10.16 19.24 15.97
N CYS A 206 9.90 17.94 15.81
CA CYS A 206 9.18 17.18 16.84
C CYS A 206 9.92 17.17 18.18
N LEU A 207 11.25 17.02 18.18
CA LEU A 207 12.06 17.11 19.39
C LEU A 207 12.02 18.52 20.01
N MET A 208 12.08 19.57 19.19
CA MET A 208 11.92 20.96 19.66
C MET A 208 10.54 21.20 20.28
N GLY A 209 9.49 20.57 19.75
CA GLY A 209 8.14 20.60 20.34
C GLY A 209 8.13 20.01 21.75
N VAL A 210 8.79 18.88 21.97
CA VAL A 210 8.92 18.27 23.30
C VAL A 210 9.68 19.19 24.26
N ILE A 211 10.77 19.84 23.80
CA ILE A 211 11.50 20.82 24.61
C ILE A 211 10.61 22.00 24.99
N ALA A 212 9.79 22.52 24.06
CA ALA A 212 8.85 23.59 24.36
C ALA A 212 7.85 23.20 25.46
N LEU A 213 7.38 21.96 25.48
CA LEU A 213 6.50 21.46 26.54
C LEU A 213 7.19 21.48 27.91
N PHE A 214 8.44 20.99 28.00
CA PHE A 214 9.21 21.02 29.25
C PHE A 214 9.50 22.43 29.73
N MET A 215 9.74 23.39 28.82
CA MET A 215 9.89 24.80 29.19
C MET A 215 8.62 25.37 29.83
N GLY A 216 7.43 24.91 29.40
CA GLY A 216 6.17 25.22 30.06
C GLY A 216 6.12 24.68 31.48
N VAL A 217 6.43 23.40 31.67
CA VAL A 217 6.41 22.73 32.98
C VAL A 217 7.40 23.36 33.98
N LEU A 218 8.56 23.85 33.50
CA LEU A 218 9.56 24.53 34.33
C LEU A 218 9.14 25.96 34.74
N SER A 219 8.09 26.53 34.14
CA SER A 219 7.60 27.88 34.44
C SER A 219 6.71 27.88 35.70
N GLU A 220 7.23 27.35 36.81
CA GLU A 220 6.51 27.21 38.08
C GLU A 220 5.72 28.48 38.44
N GLY A 221 4.42 28.31 38.72
CA GLY A 221 3.54 29.37 39.22
C GLY A 221 2.82 30.20 38.14
N ASN A 222 2.97 29.89 36.85
CA ASN A 222 2.23 30.58 35.78
C ASN A 222 1.54 29.59 34.82
N GLY A 223 0.39 29.04 35.23
CA GLY A 223 -0.35 28.06 34.43
C GLY A 223 -0.81 28.58 33.04
N MET A 224 -0.90 29.90 32.85
CA MET A 224 -1.15 30.46 31.51
C MET A 224 0.05 30.22 30.57
N MET A 225 1.29 30.29 31.07
CA MET A 225 2.48 30.00 30.27
C MET A 225 2.55 28.52 29.92
N GLU A 226 2.15 27.61 30.83
CA GLU A 226 2.07 26.18 30.54
C GLU A 226 1.17 25.90 29.33
N ILE A 227 -0.01 26.53 29.27
CA ILE A 227 -0.95 26.38 28.15
C ILE A 227 -0.37 26.97 26.86
N ILE A 228 0.30 28.12 26.92
CA ILE A 228 0.95 28.73 25.74
C ILE A 228 2.04 27.80 25.19
N PHE A 229 2.88 27.23 26.05
CA PHE A 229 3.94 26.30 25.66
C PHE A 229 3.38 24.98 25.13
N LEU A 230 2.28 24.49 25.68
CA LEU A 230 1.53 23.35 25.14
C LEU A 230 1.05 23.66 23.71
N CYS A 231 0.43 24.82 23.49
CA CYS A 231 -0.04 25.23 22.17
C CYS A 231 1.12 25.40 21.16
N LEU A 232 2.25 25.95 21.63
CA LEU A 232 3.47 26.06 20.84
C LEU A 232 4.02 24.68 20.44
N MET A 233 3.99 23.70 21.35
CA MET A 233 4.37 22.32 21.05
C MET A 233 3.53 21.74 19.91
N PHE A 234 2.20 21.85 19.97
CA PHE A 234 1.32 21.40 18.89
C PHE A 234 1.62 22.11 17.56
N ALA A 235 1.87 23.42 17.60
CA ALA A 235 2.22 24.19 16.41
C ALA A 235 3.51 23.70 15.76
N ILE A 236 4.59 23.52 16.54
CA ILE A 236 5.89 23.03 16.05
C ILE A 236 5.76 21.59 15.52
N VAL A 237 5.11 20.70 16.28
CA VAL A 237 4.89 19.30 15.88
C VAL A 237 4.09 19.22 14.59
N SER A 238 3.08 20.08 14.40
CA SER A 238 2.27 20.09 13.18
C SER A 238 3.09 20.36 11.91
N ILE A 239 4.14 21.19 12.00
CA ILE A 239 5.06 21.48 10.90
C ILE A 239 5.94 20.24 10.63
N GLY A 240 6.46 19.61 11.68
CA GLY A 240 7.25 18.39 11.55
C GLY A 240 6.48 17.25 10.91
N VAL A 241 5.25 17.01 11.38
CA VAL A 241 4.36 15.98 10.82
C VAL A 241 3.98 16.28 9.38
N ARG A 242 3.76 17.55 9.01
CA ARG A 242 3.50 17.93 7.61
C ARG A 242 4.61 17.46 6.68
N LEU A 243 5.88 17.62 7.08
CA LEU A 243 7.03 17.16 6.31
C LEU A 243 7.06 15.63 6.20
N PHE A 244 6.83 14.90 7.30
CA PHE A 244 6.77 13.44 7.28
C PHE A 244 5.67 12.90 6.37
N VAL A 245 4.48 13.51 6.40
CA VAL A 245 3.36 13.06 5.57
C VAL A 245 3.66 13.27 4.09
N ILE A 246 4.20 14.43 3.70
CA ILE A 246 4.58 14.70 2.30
C ILE A 246 5.69 13.74 1.85
N ALA A 247 6.74 13.61 2.67
CA ALA A 247 7.87 12.73 2.39
C ALA A 247 7.45 11.28 2.24
N GLY A 248 6.64 10.79 3.18
CA GLY A 248 6.16 9.42 3.24
C GLY A 248 5.26 9.06 2.05
N ILE A 249 4.31 9.93 1.68
CA ILE A 249 3.40 9.65 0.56
C ILE A 249 4.15 9.55 -0.77
N ILE A 250 5.09 10.46 -1.01
CA ILE A 250 5.88 10.46 -2.26
C ILE A 250 6.82 9.25 -2.28
N GLN A 251 7.54 8.96 -1.20
CA GLN A 251 8.41 7.79 -1.11
C GLN A 251 7.64 6.48 -1.31
N SER A 252 6.51 6.33 -0.61
CA SER A 252 5.61 5.17 -0.73
C SER A 252 5.09 4.97 -2.17
N SER A 253 4.90 6.06 -2.93
CA SER A 253 4.48 5.95 -4.33
C SER A 253 5.57 5.32 -5.22
N PHE A 254 6.84 5.59 -4.96
CA PHE A 254 7.94 4.91 -5.65
C PHE A 254 8.07 3.46 -5.21
N ASP A 255 7.96 3.19 -3.90
CA ASP A 255 8.05 1.82 -3.37
C ASP A 255 6.95 0.91 -3.93
N LYS A 256 5.74 1.44 -4.19
CA LYS A 256 4.64 0.71 -4.84
C LYS A 256 4.96 0.31 -6.28
N LEU A 257 5.51 1.23 -7.07
CA LEU A 257 5.88 0.95 -8.46
C LEU A 257 7.08 0.01 -8.57
N LEU A 258 8.05 0.15 -7.67
CA LEU A 258 9.23 -0.71 -7.62
C LEU A 258 8.97 -2.05 -6.91
N GLN A 259 7.81 -2.21 -6.25
CA GLN A 259 7.48 -3.35 -5.40
C GLN A 259 8.55 -3.62 -4.34
N GLU A 260 8.99 -2.55 -3.66
CA GLU A 260 10.01 -2.60 -2.61
C GLU A 260 9.38 -2.48 -1.21
N GLY A 261 10.12 -2.93 -0.19
CA GLY A 261 9.71 -2.82 1.21
C GLY A 261 8.38 -3.53 1.50
N ASP A 262 7.40 -2.76 1.98
CA ASP A 262 6.06 -3.25 2.32
C ASP A 262 5.22 -3.66 1.11
N TYR A 263 5.60 -3.24 -0.10
CA TYR A 263 4.88 -3.52 -1.35
C TYR A 263 5.51 -4.64 -2.18
N SER A 264 6.50 -5.35 -1.62
CA SER A 264 7.11 -6.51 -2.26
C SER A 264 6.11 -7.63 -2.50
N ILE A 265 6.32 -8.37 -3.59
CA ILE A 265 5.48 -9.50 -4.00
C ILE A 265 5.32 -10.51 -2.85
N ALA A 266 6.41 -10.80 -2.14
CA ALA A 266 6.41 -11.68 -0.97
C ALA A 266 5.47 -11.18 0.14
N LYS A 267 5.52 -9.88 0.47
CA LYS A 267 4.65 -9.30 1.51
C LYS A 267 3.20 -9.22 1.09
N LYS A 268 2.92 -8.83 -0.17
CA LYS A 268 1.55 -8.79 -0.71
C LYS A 268 0.85 -10.16 -0.60
N THR A 269 1.56 -11.23 -0.97
CA THR A 269 1.05 -12.60 -0.87
C THR A 269 0.85 -13.04 0.59
N SER A 270 1.77 -12.70 1.49
CA SER A 270 1.65 -13.03 2.92
C SER A 270 0.58 -12.25 3.68
N SER A 271 0.25 -11.05 3.22
CA SER A 271 -0.62 -10.11 3.94
C SER A 271 -2.08 -10.60 4.03
N SER A 272 -2.55 -11.32 3.02
CA SER A 272 -3.90 -11.91 3.01
C SER A 272 -4.03 -12.99 4.09
N ILE A 273 -2.99 -13.82 4.26
CA ILE A 273 -2.97 -14.89 5.27
C ILE A 273 -2.83 -14.29 6.67
N LYS A 274 -1.92 -13.32 6.86
CA LYS A 274 -1.72 -12.65 8.16
C LYS A 274 -2.94 -11.86 8.61
N SER A 275 -3.62 -11.17 7.69
CA SER A 275 -4.85 -10.44 8.02
C SER A 275 -5.98 -11.38 8.41
N SER A 276 -6.13 -12.50 7.71
CA SER A 276 -7.13 -13.54 8.03
C SER A 276 -6.87 -14.19 9.38
N ILE A 277 -5.61 -14.58 9.67
CA ILE A 277 -5.23 -15.17 10.96
C ILE A 277 -5.40 -14.17 12.10
N SER A 278 -5.04 -12.90 11.87
CA SER A 278 -5.26 -11.84 12.85
C SER A 278 -6.74 -11.64 13.17
N ALA A 279 -7.59 -11.59 12.14
CA ALA A 279 -9.03 -11.48 12.32
C ALA A 279 -9.60 -12.67 13.10
N ILE A 280 -9.22 -13.90 12.74
CA ILE A 280 -9.64 -15.13 13.44
C ILE A 280 -9.19 -15.08 14.91
N TYR A 281 -7.94 -14.71 15.18
CA TYR A 281 -7.39 -14.64 16.53
C TYR A 281 -8.19 -13.68 17.42
N TRP A 282 -8.44 -12.45 16.94
CA TRP A 282 -9.20 -11.45 17.70
C TRP A 282 -10.67 -11.83 17.86
N LEU A 283 -11.28 -12.47 16.86
CA LEU A 283 -12.64 -12.99 16.97
C LEU A 283 -12.75 -14.11 18.01
N VAL A 284 -11.77 -15.02 18.06
CA VAL A 284 -11.71 -16.09 19.08
C VAL A 284 -11.48 -15.51 20.48
N ALA A 285 -10.56 -14.56 20.63
CA ALA A 285 -10.33 -13.88 21.92
C ALA A 285 -11.59 -13.16 22.41
N THR A 286 -12.30 -12.49 21.50
CA THR A 286 -13.57 -11.80 21.79
C THR A 286 -14.67 -12.80 22.15
N ALA A 287 -14.79 -13.90 21.40
CA ALA A 287 -15.78 -14.95 21.67
C ALA A 287 -15.54 -15.64 23.03
N LEU A 288 -14.28 -15.92 23.38
CA LEU A 288 -13.91 -16.47 24.70
C LEU A 288 -14.26 -15.49 25.82
N PHE A 289 -13.93 -14.21 25.65
CA PHE A 289 -14.29 -13.17 26.62
C PHE A 289 -15.81 -13.07 26.82
N LEU A 290 -16.59 -13.07 25.73
CA LEU A 290 -18.04 -13.01 25.80
C LEU A 290 -18.65 -14.28 26.41
N ALA A 291 -18.22 -15.47 25.98
CA ALA A 291 -18.75 -16.74 26.48
C ALA A 291 -18.52 -16.91 27.99
N LEU A 292 -17.30 -16.61 28.46
CA LEU A 292 -16.94 -16.72 29.87
C LEU A 292 -17.56 -15.58 30.70
N GLY A 293 -17.57 -14.36 30.15
CA GLY A 293 -18.17 -13.18 30.78
C GLY A 293 -19.69 -13.31 30.97
N LEU A 294 -20.42 -13.79 29.97
CA LEU A 294 -21.86 -14.03 30.03
C LEU A 294 -22.20 -15.22 30.94
N SER A 295 -21.44 -16.32 30.88
CA SER A 295 -21.71 -17.52 31.66
C SER A 295 -21.48 -17.31 33.17
N SER A 296 -20.53 -16.47 33.55
CA SER A 296 -20.14 -16.28 34.95
C SER A 296 -20.63 -14.95 35.55
N ASN A 297 -21.20 -14.04 34.73
CA ASN A 297 -21.57 -12.67 35.08
C ASN A 297 -20.44 -11.82 35.74
N ASN A 298 -19.19 -12.28 35.65
CA ASN A 298 -18.00 -11.71 36.31
C ASN A 298 -17.03 -11.12 35.28
N TRP A 299 -17.44 -10.02 34.64
CA TRP A 299 -16.68 -9.36 33.57
C TRP A 299 -15.27 -8.89 33.99
N LYS A 300 -15.06 -8.57 35.27
CA LYS A 300 -13.77 -8.11 35.80
C LYS A 300 -12.71 -9.20 35.77
N GLU A 301 -13.04 -10.44 36.13
CA GLU A 301 -12.08 -11.55 36.17
C GLU A 301 -11.64 -11.95 34.76
N TYR A 302 -12.57 -11.98 33.81
CA TYR A 302 -12.27 -12.33 32.42
C TYR A 302 -11.68 -11.19 31.59
N SER A 303 -11.62 -9.97 32.11
CA SER A 303 -10.94 -8.85 31.45
C SER A 303 -9.44 -9.13 31.21
N LEU A 304 -8.84 -10.04 31.99
CA LEU A 304 -7.46 -10.51 31.83
C LEU A 304 -7.19 -11.20 30.48
N ILE A 305 -8.23 -11.68 29.79
CA ILE A 305 -8.13 -12.27 28.45
C ILE A 305 -7.55 -11.25 27.45
N TRP A 306 -7.86 -9.96 27.59
CA TRP A 306 -7.37 -8.92 26.68
C TRP A 306 -5.84 -8.69 26.78
N PRO A 307 -5.26 -8.46 27.97
CA PRO A 307 -3.80 -8.44 28.14
C PRO A 307 -3.10 -9.71 27.66
N VAL A 308 -3.65 -10.89 28.00
CA VAL A 308 -3.07 -12.18 27.59
C VAL A 308 -3.11 -12.33 26.07
N ALA A 309 -4.23 -11.98 25.44
CA ALA A 309 -4.37 -11.99 23.99
C ALA A 309 -3.40 -11.01 23.31
N GLY A 310 -3.19 -9.83 23.89
CA GLY A 310 -2.23 -8.85 23.39
C GLY A 310 -0.78 -9.35 23.41
N VAL A 311 -0.37 -10.06 24.47
CA VAL A 311 0.98 -10.61 24.60
C VAL A 311 1.19 -11.85 23.71
N LEU A 312 0.17 -12.70 23.56
CA LEU A 312 0.25 -13.91 22.74
C LEU A 312 0.21 -13.60 21.23
N PHE A 313 -0.41 -12.49 20.81
CA PHE A 313 -0.58 -12.15 19.40
C PHE A 313 0.75 -12.03 18.61
N PRO A 314 1.78 -11.32 19.10
CA PRO A 314 3.11 -11.32 18.47
C PRO A 314 3.72 -12.71 18.32
N ALA A 315 3.53 -13.59 19.31
CA ALA A 315 4.04 -14.96 19.26
C ALA A 315 3.34 -15.78 18.16
N VAL A 316 2.02 -15.64 18.02
CA VAL A 316 1.25 -16.26 16.94
C VAL A 316 1.75 -15.78 15.58
N LEU A 317 1.94 -14.47 15.40
CA LEU A 317 2.49 -13.93 14.15
C LEU A 317 3.92 -14.40 13.86
N ALA A 318 4.76 -14.55 14.88
CA ALA A 318 6.11 -15.09 14.73
C ALA A 318 6.09 -16.55 14.24
N VAL A 319 5.18 -17.37 14.77
CA VAL A 319 4.99 -18.76 14.32
C VAL A 319 4.52 -18.80 12.87
N VAL A 320 3.53 -17.99 12.49
CA VAL A 320 3.06 -17.90 11.10
C VAL A 320 4.21 -17.54 10.14
N ASN A 321 5.06 -16.58 10.51
CA ASN A 321 6.22 -16.20 9.71
C ASN A 321 7.24 -17.34 9.51
N ILE A 322 7.41 -18.22 10.51
CA ILE A 322 8.31 -19.39 10.42
C ILE A 322 7.76 -20.41 9.43
N PHE A 323 6.45 -20.67 9.46
CA PHE A 323 5.81 -21.61 8.53
C PHE A 323 5.81 -21.11 7.09
N GLU A 324 5.59 -19.81 6.89
CA GLU A 324 5.58 -19.19 5.57
C GLU A 324 6.97 -19.22 4.90
N LYS A 325 8.05 -19.03 5.68
CA LYS A 325 9.44 -19.16 5.19
C LYS A 325 9.84 -20.58 4.79
N ARG A 326 9.10 -21.62 5.19
CA ARG A 326 9.37 -23.02 4.83
C ARG A 326 8.70 -23.45 3.53
N GLN A 327 7.78 -22.66 2.99
CA GLN A 327 7.03 -22.96 1.76
C GLN A 327 7.57 -22.24 0.51
N ILE A 328 8.59 -21.39 0.69
CA ILE A 328 9.38 -20.74 -0.36
C ILE A 328 10.74 -21.44 -0.41
#